data_AF-A0A352SPD2-F1
#
_entry.id   AF-A0A352SPD2-F1
#
_cell.length_a   1.000
_cell.length_b   1.000
_cell.length_c   1.000
_cell.angle_alpha   90.00
_cell.angle_beta   90.00
_cell.angle_gamma   90.00
#
_symmetry.space_group_name_H-M   'P 1'
#
loop_
_entity.id
_entity.type
_entity.pdbx_description
1 polymer ?
#
loop_
_entity_poly.entity_id
_entity_poly.type
_entity_poly.pdbx_seq_one_letter_code
_entity_poly.pdbx_strand_id
1 'polypeptide(L)'
;MYEAPVDDYKFVLDEVIGLDKLMSATGHNEISIDLVEAVLSEAGKLAADVIAPLNHPGDQTGATRHDDASVTTPVGFADAFAAMAEGGWTSMEAREEFGGQQLPMVVTTAVNEFWQAANMAFALCHLLTQGQIYALQKSASAEHQKLFIPPMVEGRWTGTMNLTEPQSGTDLASIKTKA
;
A
#
# COMPACT_ATOMS: atom_id res chain seq x y z
N MET A 1 0.24 -19.23 11.77
CA MET A 1 0.00 -17.88 12.29
C MET A 1 1.14 -17.02 11.79
N TYR A 2 0.86 -15.83 11.27
CA TYR A 2 1.88 -14.92 10.77
C TYR A 2 2.43 -14.10 11.95
N GLU A 3 3.74 -13.87 11.98
CA GLU A 3 4.43 -13.05 12.97
C GLU A 3 5.33 -12.07 12.23
N ALA A 4 5.14 -10.77 12.48
CA ALA A 4 5.91 -9.73 11.80
C ALA A 4 7.33 -9.64 12.41
N PRO A 5 8.40 -9.64 11.60
CA PRO A 5 9.78 -9.61 12.09
C PRO A 5 10.22 -8.17 12.45
N VAL A 6 9.54 -7.54 13.41
CA VAL A 6 9.77 -6.13 13.80
C VAL A 6 11.22 -5.89 14.24
N ASP A 7 11.78 -6.78 15.07
CA ASP A 7 13.14 -6.64 15.59
C ASP A 7 14.21 -6.70 14.47
N ASP A 8 13.99 -7.55 13.45
CA ASP A 8 14.91 -7.66 12.32
C ASP A 8 14.88 -6.39 11.46
N TYR A 9 13.69 -5.84 11.21
CA TYR A 9 13.55 -4.57 10.50
C TYR A 9 14.13 -3.39 11.28
N LYS A 10 13.94 -3.36 12.60
CA LYS A 10 14.57 -2.35 13.47
C LYS A 10 16.10 -2.41 13.33
N PHE A 11 16.67 -3.62 13.43
CA PHE A 11 18.10 -3.82 13.25
C PHE A 11 18.58 -3.38 11.87
N VAL A 12 17.88 -3.75 10.79
CA VAL A 12 18.26 -3.36 9.42
C VAL A 12 18.18 -1.85 9.22
N LEU A 13 17.12 -1.21 9.70
CA LEU A 13 16.92 0.24 9.54
C LEU A 13 17.95 1.03 10.35
N ASP A 14 18.22 0.63 11.58
CA ASP A 14 19.14 1.34 12.48
C ASP A 14 20.61 1.02 12.17
N GLU A 15 21.01 -0.25 12.31
CA GLU A 15 22.41 -0.66 12.31
C GLU A 15 23.01 -0.84 10.91
N VAL A 16 22.18 -1.23 9.92
CA VAL A 16 22.66 -1.51 8.56
C VAL A 16 22.50 -0.31 7.64
N ILE A 17 21.29 0.28 7.62
CA ILE A 17 20.97 1.43 6.76
C ILE A 17 21.44 2.74 7.40
N GLY A 18 21.38 2.86 8.72
CA GLY A 18 21.65 4.11 9.43
C GLY A 18 20.52 5.12 9.23
N LEU A 19 19.32 4.76 9.71
CA LEU A 19 18.08 5.52 9.52
C LEU A 19 18.24 7.01 9.82
N ASP A 20 18.81 7.37 10.97
CA ASP A 20 19.00 8.77 11.38
C ASP A 20 19.75 9.60 10.32
N LYS A 21 20.83 9.05 9.77
CA LYS A 21 21.62 9.73 8.72
C LYS A 21 20.81 9.90 7.45
N LEU A 22 20.04 8.88 7.07
CA LEU A 22 19.17 8.90 5.89
C LEU A 22 18.05 9.93 6.05
N MET A 23 17.41 9.97 7.22
CA MET A 23 16.32 10.92 7.52
C MET A 23 16.83 12.36 7.49
N SER A 24 17.98 12.64 8.09
CA SER A 24 18.62 13.96 7.98
C SER A 24 19.02 14.34 6.55
N ALA A 25 19.52 13.38 5.76
CA ALA A 25 19.90 13.64 4.38
C ALA A 25 18.70 13.89 3.44
N THR A 26 17.52 13.37 3.79
CA THR A 26 16.30 13.47 2.97
C THR A 26 15.29 14.48 3.49
N GLY A 27 15.57 15.14 4.62
CA GLY A 27 14.73 16.18 5.20
C GLY A 27 13.59 15.69 6.09
N HIS A 28 13.61 14.42 6.53
CA HIS A 28 12.58 13.80 7.38
C HIS A 28 13.07 13.69 8.84
N ASN A 29 13.60 14.76 9.41
CA ASN A 29 14.25 14.75 10.74
C ASN A 29 13.31 14.38 11.90
N GLU A 30 12.01 14.47 11.67
CA GLU A 30 10.94 14.06 12.58
C GLU A 30 10.79 12.53 12.70
N ILE A 31 11.34 11.76 11.75
CA ILE A 31 11.27 10.31 11.75
C ILE A 31 12.44 9.73 12.55
N SER A 32 12.15 9.25 13.75
CA SER A 32 13.10 8.55 14.62
C SER A 32 12.96 7.03 14.53
N ILE A 33 13.97 6.29 14.98
CA ILE A 33 13.89 4.83 15.09
C ILE A 33 12.76 4.37 16.01
N ASP A 34 12.51 5.08 17.12
CA ASP A 34 11.41 4.78 18.04
C ASP A 34 10.03 4.94 17.38
N LEU A 35 9.86 5.98 16.56
CA LEU A 35 8.63 6.17 15.78
C LEU A 35 8.46 5.04 14.77
N VAL A 36 9.53 4.67 14.07
CA VAL A 36 9.50 3.58 13.10
C VAL A 36 9.19 2.24 13.76
N GLU A 37 9.76 1.94 14.92
CA GLU A 37 9.45 0.73 15.69
C GLU A 37 7.98 0.68 16.10
N ALA A 38 7.40 1.80 16.53
CA ALA A 38 5.98 1.89 16.84
C ALA A 38 5.11 1.63 15.60
N VAL A 39 5.45 2.25 14.46
CA VAL A 39 4.75 2.03 13.18
C VAL A 39 4.82 0.58 12.74
N LEU A 40 6.01 -0.04 12.77
CA LEU A 40 6.21 -1.44 12.41
C LEU A 40 5.44 -2.38 13.35
N SER A 41 5.42 -2.09 14.64
CA SER A 41 4.68 -2.89 15.62
C SER A 41 3.17 -2.88 15.36
N GLU A 42 2.58 -1.70 15.12
CA GLU A 42 1.14 -1.59 14.82
C GLU A 42 0.80 -2.18 13.44
N ALA A 43 1.65 -1.97 12.44
CA ALA A 43 1.49 -2.60 11.12
C ALA A 43 1.55 -4.14 11.22
N GLY A 44 2.44 -4.66 12.07
CA GLY A 44 2.59 -6.09 12.35
C GLY A 44 1.36 -6.70 13.03
N LYS A 45 0.72 -5.97 13.95
CA LYS A 45 -0.56 -6.38 14.55
C LYS A 45 -1.67 -6.46 13.52
N LEU A 46 -1.82 -5.44 12.67
CA LEU A 46 -2.78 -5.48 11.56
C LEU A 46 -2.52 -6.69 10.65
N ALA A 47 -1.24 -6.95 10.33
CA ALA A 47 -0.83 -8.08 9.52
C ALA A 47 -1.23 -9.42 10.15
N ALA A 48 -0.93 -9.62 11.44
CA ALA A 48 -1.16 -10.88 12.14
C ALA A 48 -2.64 -11.13 12.48
N ASP A 49 -3.34 -10.10 12.97
CA ASP A 49 -4.67 -10.25 13.57
C ASP A 49 -5.80 -10.07 12.55
N VAL A 50 -5.59 -9.30 11.49
CA VAL A 50 -6.63 -8.95 10.51
C VAL A 50 -6.35 -9.55 9.13
N ILE A 51 -5.12 -9.40 8.63
CA ILE A 51 -4.80 -9.73 7.23
C ILE A 51 -4.49 -11.22 7.05
N ALA A 52 -3.59 -11.79 7.87
CA ALA A 52 -3.13 -13.17 7.75
C ALA A 52 -4.25 -14.22 7.88
N PRO A 53 -5.25 -14.08 8.77
CA PRO A 53 -6.35 -15.03 8.86
C PRO A 53 -7.16 -15.17 7.57
N LEU A 54 -7.13 -14.15 6.70
CA LEU A 54 -7.86 -14.12 5.43
C LEU A 54 -7.09 -14.80 4.29
N ASN A 55 -5.82 -15.14 4.45
CA ASN A 55 -4.98 -15.63 3.36
C ASN A 55 -5.47 -16.98 2.81
N HIS A 56 -5.56 -18.00 3.66
CA HIS A 56 -5.99 -19.33 3.22
C HIS A 56 -7.45 -19.39 2.78
N PRO A 57 -8.43 -18.82 3.51
CA PRO A 57 -9.81 -18.76 3.02
C PRO A 57 -9.94 -17.97 1.71
N GLY A 58 -9.16 -16.89 1.57
CA GLY A 58 -9.13 -16.07 0.36
C GLY A 58 -8.69 -16.84 -0.89
N ASP A 59 -7.65 -17.67 -0.76
CA ASP A 59 -7.19 -18.58 -1.82
C ASP A 59 -8.25 -19.63 -2.20
N GLN A 60 -8.96 -20.17 -1.21
CA GLN A 60 -10.00 -21.17 -1.44
C GLN A 60 -11.22 -20.63 -2.19
N THR A 61 -11.62 -19.38 -1.94
CA THR A 61 -12.83 -18.81 -2.55
C THR A 61 -12.56 -17.98 -3.80
N GLY A 62 -11.41 -17.30 -3.86
CA GLY A 62 -11.07 -16.40 -4.96
C GLY A 62 -12.04 -15.23 -5.14
N ALA A 63 -11.83 -14.44 -6.19
CA ALA A 63 -12.76 -13.40 -6.61
C ALA A 63 -13.74 -13.93 -7.66
N THR A 64 -15.00 -13.54 -7.56
CA THR A 64 -16.05 -13.90 -8.54
C THR A 64 -16.41 -12.70 -9.38
N ARG A 65 -16.24 -12.80 -10.70
CA ARG A 65 -16.73 -11.81 -11.66
C ARG A 65 -18.14 -12.19 -12.12
N HIS A 66 -19.06 -11.25 -12.02
CA HIS A 66 -20.47 -11.42 -12.38
C HIS A 66 -20.77 -10.97 -13.81
N ASP A 67 -21.96 -11.30 -14.31
CA ASP A 67 -22.41 -10.96 -15.66
C ASP A 67 -22.57 -9.45 -15.88
N ASP A 68 -22.87 -8.69 -14.82
CA ASP A 68 -22.95 -7.22 -14.82
C ASP A 68 -21.57 -6.54 -14.73
N ALA A 69 -20.49 -7.32 -14.84
CA ALA A 69 -19.09 -6.92 -14.70
C ALA A 69 -18.66 -6.48 -13.29
N SER A 70 -19.54 -6.56 -12.28
CA SER A 70 -19.13 -6.41 -10.89
C SER A 70 -18.26 -7.59 -10.44
N VAL A 71 -17.46 -7.36 -9.40
CA VAL A 71 -16.57 -8.37 -8.81
C VAL A 71 -16.83 -8.44 -7.31
N THR A 72 -17.07 -9.65 -6.82
CA THR A 72 -17.09 -9.94 -5.37
C THR A 72 -15.74 -10.51 -4.96
N THR A 73 -15.09 -9.87 -3.98
CA THR A 73 -13.85 -10.32 -3.37
C THR A 73 -14.12 -11.41 -2.32
N PRO A 74 -13.10 -12.17 -1.90
CA PRO A 74 -13.24 -13.11 -0.78
C PRO A 74 -13.85 -12.46 0.48
N VAL A 75 -14.58 -13.27 1.24
CA VAL A 75 -15.19 -12.83 2.51
C VAL A 75 -14.12 -12.25 3.44
N GLY A 76 -14.42 -11.11 4.06
CA GLY A 76 -13.55 -10.41 5.00
C GLY A 76 -12.55 -9.43 4.36
N PHE A 77 -12.29 -9.52 3.04
CA PHE A 77 -11.35 -8.58 2.39
C PHE A 77 -11.84 -7.13 2.43
N ALA A 78 -13.13 -6.89 2.22
CA ALA A 78 -13.69 -5.55 2.28
C ALA A 78 -13.58 -4.96 3.71
N ASP A 79 -13.89 -5.76 4.74
CA ASP A 79 -13.81 -5.33 6.14
C ASP A 79 -12.36 -5.08 6.57
N ALA A 80 -11.42 -5.92 6.13
CA ALA A 80 -10.00 -5.71 6.40
C ALA A 80 -9.46 -4.45 5.70
N PHE A 81 -9.92 -4.14 4.49
CA PHE A 81 -9.54 -2.91 3.80
C PHE A 81 -10.12 -1.68 4.50
N ALA A 82 -11.36 -1.76 4.99
CA ALA A 82 -11.95 -0.71 5.81
C ALA A 82 -11.16 -0.48 7.11
N ALA A 83 -10.77 -1.54 7.83
CA ALA A 83 -9.93 -1.44 9.01
C ALA A 83 -8.55 -0.83 8.71
N MET A 84 -7.96 -1.15 7.55
CA MET A 84 -6.73 -0.54 7.06
C MET A 84 -6.91 0.98 6.84
N ALA A 85 -8.00 1.40 6.18
CA ALA A 85 -8.31 2.81 5.96
C ALA A 85 -8.60 3.57 7.27
N GLU A 86 -9.39 2.99 8.16
CA GLU A 86 -9.70 3.56 9.49
C GLU A 86 -8.44 3.71 10.36
N GLY A 87 -7.48 2.79 10.23
CA GLY A 87 -6.17 2.88 10.87
C GLY A 87 -5.21 3.90 10.22
N GLY A 88 -5.62 4.59 9.14
CA GLY A 88 -4.81 5.57 8.43
C GLY A 88 -3.74 4.95 7.53
N TRP A 89 -3.73 3.64 7.32
CA TRP A 89 -2.68 2.95 6.57
C TRP A 89 -2.74 3.22 5.07
N THR A 90 -3.87 3.67 4.54
CA THR A 90 -4.02 4.10 3.14
C THR A 90 -3.42 5.47 2.85
N SER A 91 -2.95 6.19 3.87
CA SER A 91 -2.45 7.57 3.75
C SER A 91 -0.93 7.70 3.83
N MET A 92 -0.21 6.60 4.04
CA MET A 92 1.20 6.59 4.45
C MET A 92 2.11 7.48 3.58
N GLU A 93 2.08 7.32 2.26
CA GLU A 93 2.99 7.99 1.33
C GLU A 93 2.45 9.29 0.72
N ALA A 94 1.17 9.58 0.92
CA ALA A 94 0.58 10.81 0.40
C ALA A 94 1.15 12.02 1.15
N ARG A 95 1.27 13.16 0.47
CA ARG A 95 1.67 14.42 1.11
C ARG A 95 0.59 14.88 2.09
N GLU A 96 1.02 15.55 3.14
CA GLU A 96 0.14 16.11 4.18
C GLU A 96 -0.96 17.03 3.60
N GLU A 97 -0.67 17.78 2.54
CA GLU A 97 -1.63 18.67 1.87
C GLU A 97 -2.86 17.92 1.29
N PHE A 98 -2.76 16.60 1.10
CA PHE A 98 -3.85 15.73 0.66
C PHE A 98 -4.39 14.82 1.77
N GLY A 99 -4.01 15.06 3.03
CA GLY A 99 -4.39 14.24 4.19
C GLY A 99 -3.50 13.03 4.44
N GLY A 100 -2.33 12.98 3.79
CA GLY A 100 -1.34 11.92 3.96
C GLY A 100 -0.44 12.06 5.19
N GLN A 101 0.35 11.02 5.47
CA GLN A 101 1.37 11.02 6.53
C GLN A 101 2.78 11.34 6.02
N GLN A 102 2.98 11.34 4.70
CA GLN A 102 4.27 11.60 4.06
C GLN A 102 5.43 10.74 4.61
N LEU A 103 5.15 9.50 4.98
CA LEU A 103 6.16 8.56 5.46
C LEU A 103 7.19 8.27 4.35
N PRO A 104 8.48 8.22 4.70
CA PRO A 104 9.53 7.96 3.73
C PRO A 104 9.44 6.51 3.22
N MET A 105 9.81 6.32 1.95
CA MET A 105 9.69 5.03 1.26
C MET A 105 10.37 3.88 2.00
N VAL A 106 11.50 4.14 2.67
CA VAL A 106 12.22 3.12 3.45
C VAL A 106 11.34 2.51 4.56
N VAL A 107 10.46 3.31 5.16
CA VAL A 107 9.50 2.86 6.20
C VAL A 107 8.30 2.19 5.56
N THR A 108 7.70 2.81 4.53
CA THR A 108 6.51 2.23 3.88
C THR A 108 6.82 0.92 3.16
N THR A 109 8.04 0.72 2.67
CA THR A 109 8.49 -0.57 2.12
C THR A 109 8.54 -1.66 3.19
N ALA A 110 9.01 -1.35 4.40
CA ALA A 110 9.03 -2.30 5.50
C ALA A 110 7.61 -2.72 5.94
N VAL A 111 6.72 -1.73 6.11
CA VAL A 111 5.31 -1.96 6.42
C VAL A 111 4.63 -2.82 5.34
N ASN A 112 4.87 -2.50 4.07
CA ASN A 112 4.30 -3.24 2.94
C ASN A 112 4.74 -4.71 2.90
N GLU A 113 5.97 -5.02 3.30
CA GLU A 113 6.45 -6.41 3.36
C GLU A 113 5.60 -7.22 4.34
N PHE A 114 5.28 -6.67 5.51
CA PHE A 114 4.47 -7.38 6.50
C PHE A 114 3.11 -7.79 5.97
N TRP A 115 2.44 -6.88 5.25
CA TRP A 115 1.11 -7.15 4.69
C TRP A 115 1.16 -8.09 3.49
N GLN A 116 2.19 -7.96 2.64
CA GLN A 116 2.40 -8.85 1.50
C GLN A 116 2.71 -10.28 1.95
N ALA A 117 3.53 -10.44 3.00
CA ALA A 117 3.84 -11.73 3.58
C ALA A 117 2.62 -12.35 4.29
N ALA A 118 1.80 -11.53 4.97
CA ALA A 118 0.57 -11.98 5.61
C ALA A 118 -0.48 -12.45 4.59
N ASN A 119 -0.74 -11.65 3.54
CA ASN A 119 -1.68 -11.96 2.46
C ASN A 119 -1.41 -11.08 1.22
N MET A 120 -0.61 -11.58 0.28
CA MET A 120 -0.26 -10.89 -0.96
C MET A 120 -1.49 -10.46 -1.78
N ALA A 121 -2.49 -11.34 -1.93
CA ALA A 121 -3.67 -11.07 -2.75
C ALA A 121 -4.49 -9.88 -2.22
N PHE A 122 -4.63 -9.78 -0.89
CA PHE A 122 -5.25 -8.63 -0.24
C PHE A 122 -4.40 -7.37 -0.37
N ALA A 123 -3.10 -7.46 -0.02
CA ALA A 123 -2.20 -6.32 0.05
C ALA A 123 -1.98 -5.62 -1.32
N LEU A 124 -2.15 -6.35 -2.43
CA LEU A 124 -2.06 -5.78 -3.77
C LEU A 124 -3.04 -4.61 -4.01
N CYS A 125 -4.21 -4.64 -3.40
CA CYS A 125 -5.20 -3.55 -3.55
C CYS A 125 -4.65 -2.22 -2.99
N HIS A 126 -4.04 -2.27 -1.80
CA HIS A 126 -3.36 -1.13 -1.21
C HIS A 126 -2.13 -0.73 -2.02
N LEU A 127 -1.25 -1.68 -2.36
CA LEU A 127 -0.01 -1.41 -3.09
C LEU A 127 -0.24 -0.70 -4.44
N LEU A 128 -1.24 -1.14 -5.21
CA LEU A 128 -1.59 -0.52 -6.49
C LEU A 128 -2.14 0.90 -6.29
N THR A 129 -2.90 1.13 -5.22
CA THR A 129 -3.41 2.45 -4.85
C THR A 129 -2.26 3.38 -4.46
N GLN A 130 -1.30 2.89 -3.67
CA GLN A 130 -0.09 3.61 -3.33
C GLN A 130 0.72 4.01 -4.57
N GLY A 131 0.85 3.10 -5.54
CA GLY A 131 1.47 3.40 -6.83
C GLY A 131 0.75 4.51 -7.61
N GLN A 132 -0.60 4.53 -7.57
CA GLN A 132 -1.37 5.60 -8.21
C GLN A 132 -1.21 6.95 -7.51
N ILE A 133 -1.22 6.98 -6.18
CA ILE A 133 -0.96 8.21 -5.40
C ILE A 133 0.41 8.77 -5.79
N TYR A 134 1.45 7.93 -5.84
CA TYR A 134 2.78 8.35 -6.27
C TYR A 134 2.78 8.94 -7.69
N ALA A 135 2.16 8.26 -8.65
CA ALA A 135 2.09 8.73 -10.05
C ALA A 135 1.35 10.06 -10.19
N LEU A 136 0.23 10.22 -9.48
CA LEU A 136 -0.57 11.45 -9.47
C LEU A 136 0.20 12.62 -8.88
N GLN A 137 0.84 12.46 -7.72
CA GLN A 137 1.64 13.51 -7.08
C GLN A 137 2.82 13.96 -7.95
N LYS A 138 3.38 13.03 -8.74
CA LYS A 138 4.53 13.29 -9.60
C LYS A 138 4.15 13.97 -10.92
N SER A 139 3.00 13.63 -11.50
CA SER A 139 2.74 13.92 -12.92
C SER A 139 1.39 14.54 -13.23
N ALA A 140 0.43 14.53 -12.30
CA ALA A 140 -0.89 15.11 -12.54
C ALA A 140 -0.91 16.63 -12.32
N SER A 141 -1.86 17.32 -12.95
CA SER A 141 -2.14 18.73 -12.69
C SER A 141 -2.60 18.93 -11.24
N ALA A 142 -2.45 20.14 -10.69
CA ALA A 142 -2.92 20.45 -9.34
C ALA A 142 -4.43 20.20 -9.16
N GLU A 143 -5.23 20.39 -10.22
CA GLU A 143 -6.66 20.08 -10.22
C GLU A 143 -6.92 18.58 -10.07
N HIS A 144 -6.22 17.75 -10.86
CA HIS A 144 -6.34 16.29 -10.77
C HIS A 144 -5.84 15.76 -9.43
N GLN A 145 -4.74 16.28 -8.90
CA GLN A 145 -4.22 15.87 -7.58
C GLN A 145 -5.27 16.10 -6.48
N LYS A 146 -5.88 17.29 -6.45
CA LYS A 146 -6.94 17.63 -5.49
C LYS A 146 -8.21 16.79 -5.64
N LEU A 147 -8.52 16.35 -6.85
CA LEU A 147 -9.70 15.53 -7.11
C LEU A 147 -9.48 14.05 -6.74
N PHE A 148 -8.34 13.48 -7.10
CA PHE A 148 -8.13 12.03 -7.06
C PHE A 148 -7.40 11.53 -5.82
N ILE A 149 -6.49 12.32 -5.22
CA ILE A 149 -5.65 11.83 -4.10
C ILE A 149 -6.45 11.73 -2.79
N PRO A 150 -7.20 12.75 -2.34
CA PRO A 150 -7.92 12.67 -1.06
C PRO A 150 -8.84 11.44 -0.91
N PRO A 151 -9.69 11.06 -1.89
CA PRO A 151 -10.50 9.85 -1.76
C PRO A 151 -9.68 8.55 -1.71
N MET A 152 -8.47 8.52 -2.28
CA MET A 152 -7.57 7.36 -2.18
C MET A 152 -6.93 7.28 -0.79
N VAL A 153 -6.49 8.43 -0.27
CA VAL A 153 -5.95 8.59 1.09
C VAL A 153 -6.97 8.15 2.15
N GLU A 154 -8.23 8.51 1.96
CA GLU A 154 -9.36 8.12 2.82
C GLU A 154 -9.77 6.65 2.67
N GLY A 155 -9.18 5.90 1.73
CA GLY A 155 -9.55 4.52 1.44
C GLY A 155 -10.91 4.35 0.75
N ARG A 156 -11.54 5.44 0.27
CA ARG A 156 -12.79 5.36 -0.48
C ARG A 156 -12.58 4.90 -1.91
N TRP A 157 -11.46 5.29 -2.53
CA TRP A 157 -11.09 4.91 -3.88
C TRP A 157 -9.80 4.10 -3.88
N THR A 158 -9.74 3.11 -4.76
CA THR A 158 -8.52 2.36 -5.03
C THR A 158 -7.99 2.71 -6.42
N GLY A 159 -6.72 2.38 -6.66
CA GLY A 159 -6.03 2.65 -7.92
C GLY A 159 -5.51 1.40 -8.60
N THR A 160 -5.31 1.46 -9.92
CA THR A 160 -4.62 0.40 -10.68
C THR A 160 -3.96 0.96 -11.95
N MET A 161 -3.12 0.16 -12.60
CA MET A 161 -2.46 0.45 -13.87
C MET A 161 -3.01 -0.46 -14.97
N ASN A 162 -3.54 0.14 -16.04
CA ASN A 162 -4.04 -0.59 -17.21
C ASN A 162 -3.04 -0.42 -18.36
N LEU A 163 -2.12 -1.39 -18.50
CA LEU A 163 -0.99 -1.31 -19.44
C LEU A 163 -1.06 -2.34 -20.56
N THR A 164 -1.29 -3.60 -20.21
CA THR A 164 -1.20 -4.73 -21.14
C THR A 164 -2.51 -4.99 -21.88
N GLU A 165 -2.40 -5.50 -23.10
CA GLU A 165 -3.51 -6.00 -23.93
C GLU A 165 -3.25 -7.47 -24.30
N PRO A 166 -4.24 -8.26 -24.79
CA PRO A 166 -4.03 -9.67 -25.12
C PRO A 166 -2.84 -9.95 -26.05
N GLN A 167 -2.52 -9.00 -26.93
CA GLN A 167 -1.37 -9.06 -27.85
C GLN A 167 -0.11 -8.31 -27.36
N SER A 168 -0.18 -7.64 -26.22
CA SER A 168 0.85 -6.69 -25.75
C SER A 168 1.20 -6.95 -24.27
N GLY A 169 2.26 -7.73 -24.06
CA GLY A 169 2.89 -7.96 -22.74
C GLY A 169 4.15 -7.11 -22.58
N THR A 170 5.33 -7.74 -22.74
CA THR A 170 6.63 -7.03 -22.69
C THR A 170 6.74 -5.92 -23.75
N ASP A 171 6.15 -6.13 -24.94
CA ASP A 171 6.11 -5.13 -26.01
C ASP A 171 4.88 -4.22 -25.90
N LEU A 172 4.97 -3.21 -25.02
CA LEU A 172 3.91 -2.20 -24.86
C LEU A 172 3.79 -1.24 -26.06
N ALA A 173 4.74 -1.22 -27.01
CA ALA A 173 4.61 -0.38 -28.21
C ALA A 173 3.53 -0.91 -29.17
N SER A 174 3.10 -2.16 -28.98
CA SER A 174 2.08 -2.84 -29.80
C SER A 174 0.63 -2.63 -29.33
N ILE A 175 0.38 -1.84 -28.29
CA ILE A 175 -0.97 -1.54 -27.79
C ILE A 175 -1.85 -0.91 -28.87
N LYS A 176 -3.16 -1.18 -28.82
CA LYS A 176 -4.13 -0.69 -29.81
C LYS A 176 -5.18 0.25 -29.24
N THR A 177 -5.28 0.37 -27.91
CA THR A 177 -6.15 1.35 -27.23
C THR A 177 -5.85 2.77 -27.72
N LYS A 178 -6.90 3.59 -27.88
CA LYS A 178 -6.83 4.97 -28.34
C LYS A 178 -7.62 5.88 -27.40
N ALA A 179 -7.14 7.10 -27.22
CA ALA A 179 -7.76 8.17 -26.43
C ALA A 179 -8.04 9.38 -27.32
#